data_AF-A0A821WTD6-F1
#
_entry.id   AF-A0A821WTD6-F1
#
_cell.length_a   1.000
_cell.length_b   1.000
_cell.length_c   1.000
_cell.angle_alpha   90.00
_cell.angle_beta   90.00
_cell.angle_gamma   90.00
#
_symmetry.space_group_name_H-M   'P 1'
#
loop_
_entity.id
_entity.type
_entity.pdbx_description
1 polymer ?
#
loop_
_entity_poly.entity_id
_entity_poly.type
_entity_poly.pdbx_seq_one_letter_code
_entity_poly.pdbx_strand_id
1 'polypeptide(L)' 'RPIRPIRPIRPIRPIRPIRPIRPIRPIRPIRPIRPIRPIRPIRPI' A
#
# COMPACT_ATOMS: atom_id res chain seq x y z
N ARG A 1 15.83 63.35 -16.93
CA ARG A 1 14.53 62.68 -16.68
C ARG A 1 14.78 61.61 -15.61
N PRO A 2 14.11 61.63 -14.44
CA PRO A 2 14.41 60.67 -13.40
C PRO A 2 13.95 59.27 -13.84
N ILE A 3 14.79 58.27 -13.61
CA ILE A 3 14.47 56.86 -13.88
C ILE A 3 13.52 56.40 -12.78
N ARG A 4 12.36 55.85 -13.16
CA ARG A 4 11.45 55.24 -12.19
C ARG A 4 12.00 53.88 -11.73
N PRO A 5 11.96 53.57 -10.43
CA PRO A 5 12.35 52.26 -9.94
C PRO A 5 11.41 51.19 -10.50
N ILE A 6 12.00 50.07 -10.92
CA ILE A 6 11.27 48.90 -11.39
C ILE A 6 10.63 48.21 -10.19
N ARG A 7 9.35 47.84 -10.32
CA ARG A 7 8.65 47.08 -9.27
C ARG A 7 9.23 45.65 -9.19
N PRO A 8 9.46 45.11 -7.98
CA PRO A 8 9.89 43.73 -7.82
C PRO A 8 8.81 42.77 -8.30
N ILE A 9 9.25 41.68 -8.94
CA ILE A 9 8.38 40.57 -9.34
C ILE A 9 7.94 39.80 -8.10
N ARG A 10 6.65 39.43 -8.05
CA ARG A 10 6.13 38.60 -6.95
C ARG A 10 6.69 37.18 -7.05
N PRO A 11 7.03 36.55 -5.91
CA PRO A 11 7.48 35.17 -5.90
C PRO A 11 6.37 34.21 -6.32
N ILE A 12 6.76 33.14 -7.01
CA ILE A 12 5.86 32.04 -7.37
C ILE A 12 5.55 31.23 -6.11
N ARG A 13 4.28 30.87 -5.92
CA ARG A 13 3.86 30.00 -4.81
C ARG A 13 4.37 28.57 -5.01
N PRO A 14 4.87 27.91 -3.95
CA PRO A 14 5.24 26.50 -4.03
C PRO A 14 4.05 25.61 -4.39
N ILE A 15 4.33 24.56 -5.17
CA ILE A 15 3.36 23.50 -5.44
C ILE A 15 3.24 22.62 -4.20
N ARG A 16 1.99 22.27 -3.82
CA ARG A 16 1.75 21.35 -2.70
C ARG A 16 2.22 19.94 -3.05
N PRO A 17 2.82 19.21 -2.08
CA PRO A 17 3.23 17.83 -2.31
C PRO A 17 2.00 16.93 -2.51
N ILE A 18 2.18 15.91 -3.35
CA ILE A 18 1.20 14.83 -3.54
C ILE A 18 1.23 13.91 -2.31
N ARG A 19 0.06 13.55 -1.79
CA ARG A 19 -0.03 12.60 -0.66
C ARG A 19 0.37 11.19 -1.12
N PRO A 20 1.10 10.42 -0.30
CA PRO A 20 1.44 9.05 -0.63
C PRO A 20 0.19 8.16 -0.69
N ILE A 21 0.23 7.17 -1.57
CA ILE A 21 -0.79 6.10 -1.63
C ILE A 21 -0.59 5.16 -0.45
N ARG A 22 -1.68 4.79 0.23
CA ARG A 22 -1.64 3.82 1.33
C ARG A 22 -1.33 2.41 0.78
N PRO A 23 -0.50 1.61 1.49
CA PRO A 23 -0.24 0.24 1.09
C PRO A 23 -1.51 -0.63 1.21
N ILE A 24 -1.62 -1.61 0.31
CA ILE A 24 -2.65 -2.65 0.37
C ILE A 24 -2.26 -3.65 1.46
N ARG A 25 -3.21 -4.03 2.31
CA ARG A 25 -2.97 -5.06 3.36
C ARG A 25 -2.80 -6.44 2.71
N PRO A 26 -1.87 -7.27 3.20
CA PRO A 26 -1.70 -8.63 2.69
C PRO A 26 -2.95 -9.48 2.98
N ILE A 27 -3.23 -10.41 2.07
CA ILE A 27 -4.26 -11.44 2.26
C ILE A 27 -3.73 -12.48 3.25
N ARG A 28 -4.55 -12.88 4.23
CA ARG A 28 -4.18 -13.93 5.19
C ARG A 28 -4.10 -15.30 4.48
N PRO A 29 -3.13 -16.15 4.83
CA PRO A 29 -3.05 -17.50 4.27
C PRO A 29 -4.26 -18.33 4.69
N ILE A 30 -4.68 -19.24 3.80
CA ILE A 30 -5.69 -20.26 4.09
C ILE A 30 -5.02 -21.36 4.94
N ARG A 31 -5.70 -21.80 6.00
CA ARG A 31 -5.20 -22.90 6.84
C ARG A 31 -5.27 -24.22 6.06
N PRO A 32 -4.25 -25.09 6.19
CA PRO A 32 -4.30 -26.40 5.56
C PRO A 32 -5.42 -27.26 6.15
N ILE A 33 -6.01 -28.09 5.30
CA ILE A 33 -6.98 -29.12 5.71
C ILE A 33 -6.21 -30.26 6.39
N ARG A 34 -6.72 -30.75 7.52
CA ARG A 34 -6.13 -31.89 8.22
C ARG A 34 -6.31 -33.17 7.40
N PRO A 35 -5.30 -34.05 7.33
CA PRO A 35 -5.43 -35.33 6.67
C PRO A 35 -6.47 -36.21 7.38
N ILE A 36 -7.21 -36.99 6.59
CA ILE A 36 -8.10 -38.03 7.10
C ILE A 36 -7.25 -39.20 7.57
N ARG A 37 -7.57 -39.75 8.76
CA ARG A 37 -6.88 -40.93 9.29
C ARG A 37 -7.25 -42.17 8.47
N PRO A 38 -6.29 -43.05 8.15
CA PRO A 38 -6.60 -44.33 7.54
C PRO A 38 -7.52 -45.18 8.43
N ILE A 39 -8.46 -45.88 7.80
CA ILE A 39 -9.27 -46.90 8.45
C ILE A 39 -8.40 -48.14 8.63
N ARG A 40 -8.40 -48.73 9.83
CA ARG A 40 -7.67 -49.98 10.09
C ARG A 40 -8.38 -51.15 9.38
N PRO A 41 -7.64 -52.05 8.73
CA PRO A 41 -8.22 -53.27 8.19
C PRO A 41 -8.89 -54.09 9.29
N ILE A 42 -10.05 -54.67 8.97
CA ILE A 42 -10.70 -55.67 9.82
C ILE A 42 -9.94 -56.98 9.60
N ARG A 43 -9.53 -57.64 10.69
CA ARG A 43 -8.98 -59.00 10.59
C ARG A 43 -10.13 -59.99 10.37
N PRO A 44 -10.04 -60.90 9.38
CA PRO A 44 -11.00 -61.99 9.26
C PRO A 44 -10.93 -62.90 10.49
N ILE A 45 -12.09 -63.43 10.87
CA ILE A 45 -12.28 -64.44 11.91
C ILE A 45 -12.01 -65.82 11.31
#